data_AF-A0AAE9ML50-F1
#
_entry.id   AF-A0AAE9ML50-F1
#
_cell.length_a   1.000
_cell.length_b   1.000
_cell.length_c   1.000
_cell.angle_alpha   90.00
_cell.angle_beta   90.00
_cell.angle_gamma   90.00
#
_symmetry.space_group_name_H-M   'P 1'
#
loop_
_entity.id
_entity.type
_entity.pdbx_description
1 polymer ?
#
loop_
_entity_poly.entity_id
_entity_poly.type
_entity_poly.pdbx_seq_one_letter_code
_entity_poly.pdbx_strand_id
1 'polypeptide(L)'
;MKTWTTKDLLYKTFEFREMVPNSNEWNESSLKYNEPRLIRFRRLNALLKAFGLTRTKKQKNSLWTMLSGNKIAKEDELTKSEIIPFLRGDFILKRESIKYPRVQELIEKGKSSESDPFNEPRDVYTFYNHLMKYRIEIDNVLRHNSVVLEASSLGFRSAITLTAELNNDLYKKAVKIDELLFEIINPNDLSFDEETLIKEYGFPKENLNAIDVDNY
;
A
#
# COMPACT_ATOMS: atom_id res chain seq x y z
N MET A 1 6.86 6.10 22.63
CA MET A 1 7.60 5.44 21.54
C MET A 1 6.58 4.92 20.55
N LYS A 2 6.74 5.21 19.26
CA LYS A 2 5.73 4.87 18.24
C LYS A 2 5.90 3.43 17.77
N THR A 3 4.80 2.68 17.73
CA THR A 3 4.74 1.33 17.14
C THR A 3 4.13 1.42 15.76
N TRP A 4 4.71 0.70 14.81
CA TRP A 4 4.30 0.64 13.41
C TRP A 4 3.68 -0.72 13.10
N THR A 5 2.49 -0.67 12.52
CA THR A 5 1.65 -1.83 12.21
C THR A 5 1.36 -1.91 10.71
N THR A 6 0.70 -2.99 10.30
CA THR A 6 0.23 -3.15 8.92
C THR A 6 -0.81 -2.10 8.52
N LYS A 7 -1.60 -1.62 9.49
CA LYS A 7 -2.51 -0.50 9.30
C LYS A 7 -1.76 0.77 8.92
N ASP A 8 -0.67 1.07 9.62
CA ASP A 8 0.16 2.24 9.32
C ASP A 8 0.77 2.14 7.93
N LEU A 9 1.31 0.97 7.56
CA LEU A 9 1.84 0.74 6.21
C LEU A 9 0.77 0.98 5.13
N LEU A 10 -0.41 0.38 5.28
CA LEU A 10 -1.48 0.51 4.28
C LEU A 10 -1.93 1.97 4.14
N TYR A 11 -2.19 2.65 5.26
CA TYR A 11 -2.72 4.01 5.24
C TYR A 11 -1.68 5.03 4.78
N LYS A 12 -0.40 4.85 5.16
CA LYS A 12 0.69 5.67 4.64
C LYS A 12 0.93 5.44 3.15
N THR A 13 0.68 4.23 2.65
CA THR A 13 0.74 3.96 1.21
C THR A 13 -0.33 4.76 0.47
N PHE A 14 -1.57 4.77 0.98
CA PHE A 14 -2.65 5.56 0.40
C PHE A 14 -2.42 7.07 0.47
N GLU A 15 -1.95 7.59 1.61
CA GLU A 15 -1.53 9.00 1.75
C GLU A 15 -0.47 9.38 0.71
N PHE A 16 0.54 8.53 0.52
CA PHE A 16 1.60 8.81 -0.45
C PHE A 16 1.10 8.79 -1.90
N ARG A 17 0.17 7.89 -2.24
CA ARG A 17 -0.45 7.84 -3.58
C ARG A 17 -1.22 9.11 -3.90
N GLU A 18 -1.89 9.70 -2.92
CA GLU A 18 -2.59 10.97 -3.07
C GLU A 18 -1.61 12.13 -3.28
N MET A 19 -0.53 12.18 -2.48
CA MET A 19 0.49 13.22 -2.59
C MET A 19 1.29 13.15 -3.90
N VAL A 20 1.48 11.95 -4.44
CA VAL A 20 2.24 11.69 -5.67
C VAL A 20 1.41 10.78 -6.57
N PRO A 21 0.41 11.29 -7.30
CA PRO A 21 -0.51 10.46 -8.07
C PRO A 21 0.16 9.75 -9.25
N ASN A 22 1.22 10.35 -9.82
CA ASN A 22 1.97 9.75 -10.91
C ASN A 22 2.97 8.72 -10.38
N SER A 23 2.65 7.43 -10.52
CA SER A 23 3.49 6.34 -10.04
C SER A 23 4.89 6.26 -10.68
N ASN A 24 5.11 6.93 -11.83
CA ASN A 24 6.44 7.04 -12.43
C ASN A 24 7.39 7.92 -11.60
N GLU A 25 6.85 8.81 -10.77
CA GLU A 25 7.62 9.69 -9.88
C GLU A 25 7.94 9.03 -8.54
N TRP A 26 7.51 7.79 -8.31
CA TRP A 26 7.79 7.06 -7.07
C TRP A 26 9.22 6.53 -7.06
N ASN A 27 10.18 7.42 -6.94
CA ASN A 27 11.61 7.10 -6.86
C ASN A 27 12.37 8.30 -6.26
N GLU A 28 13.58 8.06 -5.75
CA GLU A 28 14.34 9.12 -5.09
C GLU A 28 14.74 10.27 -6.04
N SER A 29 15.03 9.98 -7.30
CA SER A 29 15.52 11.00 -8.24
C SER A 29 14.43 12.00 -8.64
N SER A 30 13.18 11.56 -8.76
CA SER A 30 12.00 12.41 -8.97
C SER A 30 11.63 13.21 -7.71
N LEU A 31 11.83 12.65 -6.52
CA LEU A 31 11.39 13.25 -5.26
C LEU A 31 12.46 14.12 -4.56
N LYS A 32 13.70 14.14 -5.06
CA LYS A 32 14.83 14.83 -4.41
C LYS A 32 14.62 16.32 -4.10
N TYR A 33 13.76 17.00 -4.86
CA TYR A 33 13.45 18.43 -4.66
C TYR A 33 12.17 18.67 -3.85
N ASN A 34 11.56 17.61 -3.31
CA ASN A 34 10.43 17.70 -2.38
C ASN A 34 10.74 16.80 -1.18
N GLU A 35 11.43 17.37 -0.21
CA GLU A 35 11.88 16.70 1.01
C GLU A 35 10.73 15.99 1.77
N PRO A 36 9.55 16.61 2.00
CA PRO A 36 8.42 15.93 2.63
C PRO A 36 8.03 14.61 1.93
N ARG A 37 7.96 14.61 0.60
CA ARG A 37 7.58 13.44 -0.20
C ARG A 37 8.69 12.40 -0.25
N LEU A 38 9.94 12.83 -0.35
CA LEU A 38 11.10 11.93 -0.34
C LEU A 38 11.19 11.15 0.98
N ILE A 39 11.02 11.82 2.12
CA ILE A 39 11.07 11.17 3.43
C ILE A 39 9.93 10.18 3.59
N ARG A 40 8.71 10.54 3.18
CA ARG A 40 7.56 9.60 3.17
C ARG A 40 7.82 8.38 2.29
N PHE A 41 8.40 8.57 1.11
CA PHE A 41 8.80 7.48 0.22
C PHE A 41 9.81 6.53 0.87
N ARG A 42 10.86 7.09 1.50
CA ARG A 42 11.87 6.31 2.23
C ARG A 42 11.29 5.54 3.41
N ARG A 43 10.39 6.17 4.19
CA ARG A 43 9.65 5.51 5.28
C ARG A 43 8.84 4.32 4.78
N LEU A 44 8.12 4.48 3.67
CA LEU A 44 7.36 3.38 3.07
C LEU A 44 8.26 2.22 2.64
N ASN A 45 9.39 2.50 1.99
CA ASN A 45 10.33 1.44 1.60
C ASN A 45 10.91 0.71 2.82
N ALA A 46 11.23 1.42 3.90
CA ALA A 46 11.70 0.81 5.14
C ALA A 46 10.62 -0.10 5.77
N LEU A 47 9.36 0.33 5.80
CA LEU A 47 8.25 -0.49 6.28
C LEU A 47 8.03 -1.73 5.40
N LEU A 48 8.03 -1.58 4.07
CA LEU A 48 7.91 -2.71 3.14
C LEU A 48 9.03 -3.73 3.35
N LYS A 49 10.25 -3.27 3.65
CA LYS A 49 11.38 -4.13 3.99
C LYS A 49 11.14 -4.86 5.32
N ALA A 50 10.70 -4.15 6.36
CA ALA A 50 10.44 -4.70 7.69
C ALA A 50 9.38 -5.82 7.66
N PHE A 51 8.27 -5.60 6.97
CA PHE A 51 7.22 -6.61 6.79
C PHE A 51 7.57 -7.71 5.75
N GLY A 52 8.77 -7.68 5.17
CA GLY A 52 9.22 -8.66 4.19
C GLY A 52 8.40 -8.63 2.89
N LEU A 53 7.92 -7.46 2.47
CA LEU A 53 7.01 -7.26 1.33
C LEU A 53 7.72 -6.87 0.03
N THR A 54 9.04 -6.70 0.06
CA THR A 54 9.84 -6.38 -1.12
C THR A 54 10.05 -7.61 -2.01
N ARG A 55 10.16 -7.43 -3.32
CA ARG A 55 10.48 -8.52 -4.25
C ARG A 55 11.88 -9.11 -3.99
N THR A 56 12.04 -10.40 -4.27
CA THR A 56 13.34 -11.08 -4.26
C THR A 56 14.22 -10.66 -5.45
N LYS A 57 15.54 -10.90 -5.36
CA LYS A 57 16.47 -10.69 -6.49
C LYS A 57 16.01 -11.44 -7.76
N LYS A 58 15.51 -12.67 -7.61
CA LYS A 58 14.98 -13.49 -8.72
C LYS A 58 13.79 -12.81 -9.41
N GLN A 59 12.81 -12.33 -8.64
CA GLN A 59 11.63 -11.63 -9.16
C GLN A 59 12.01 -10.33 -9.89
N LYS A 60 12.95 -9.57 -9.30
CA LYS A 60 13.48 -8.34 -9.90
C LYS A 60 14.16 -8.61 -11.25
N ASN A 61 15.02 -9.62 -11.30
CA ASN A 61 15.73 -9.99 -12.51
C ASN A 61 14.79 -10.51 -13.61
N SER A 62 13.78 -11.32 -13.27
CA SER A 62 12.82 -11.88 -14.25
C SER A 62 12.06 -10.79 -15.01
N LEU A 63 11.51 -9.80 -14.29
CA LEU A 63 10.84 -8.65 -14.91
C LEU A 63 11.77 -7.86 -15.82
N TRP A 64 13.01 -7.66 -15.39
CA TRP A 64 13.98 -6.88 -16.15
C TRP A 64 14.47 -7.65 -17.38
N THR A 65 14.69 -8.97 -17.29
CA THR A 65 15.02 -9.81 -18.45
C THR A 65 13.91 -9.79 -19.50
N MET A 66 12.63 -9.74 -19.09
CA MET A 66 11.49 -9.61 -20.00
C MET A 66 11.45 -8.24 -20.69
N LEU A 67 11.69 -7.15 -19.95
CA LEU A 67 11.61 -5.79 -20.49
C LEU A 67 12.83 -5.39 -21.34
N SER A 68 14.00 -5.97 -21.05
CA SER A 68 15.28 -5.49 -21.59
C SER A 68 15.96 -6.45 -22.56
N GLY A 69 15.32 -7.56 -22.91
CA GLY A 69 15.85 -8.54 -23.87
C GLY A 69 17.20 -9.14 -23.46
N ASN A 70 17.23 -9.90 -22.35
CA ASN A 70 18.39 -10.67 -21.87
C ASN A 70 19.60 -9.90 -21.30
N LYS A 71 19.49 -8.62 -20.98
CA LYS A 71 20.52 -7.93 -20.17
C LYS A 71 20.28 -8.15 -18.67
N ILE A 72 21.35 -8.32 -17.88
CA ILE A 72 21.27 -8.33 -16.40
C ILE A 72 21.22 -6.87 -15.93
N ALA A 73 20.20 -6.51 -15.15
CA ALA A 73 20.02 -5.17 -14.62
C ALA A 73 21.18 -4.78 -13.69
N LYS A 74 21.64 -3.52 -13.76
CA LYS A 74 22.51 -2.97 -12.72
C LYS A 74 21.70 -2.79 -11.43
N GLU A 75 22.33 -2.98 -10.27
CA GLU A 75 21.65 -2.94 -8.95
C GLU A 75 20.95 -1.59 -8.70
N ASP A 76 21.51 -0.50 -9.22
CA ASP A 76 20.91 0.85 -9.21
C ASP A 76 19.65 0.98 -10.06
N GLU A 77 19.43 0.17 -11.10
CA GLU A 77 18.21 0.19 -11.93
C GLU A 77 17.08 -0.66 -11.32
N LEU A 78 17.40 -1.50 -10.34
CA LEU A 78 16.48 -2.32 -9.55
C LEU A 78 15.90 -1.58 -8.32
N THR A 79 16.26 -0.31 -8.15
CA THR A 79 15.75 0.64 -7.14
C THR A 79 14.39 1.24 -7.50
N LYS A 80 13.64 0.62 -8.42
CA LYS A 80 12.23 0.98 -8.64
C LYS A 80 11.43 0.72 -7.36
N SER A 81 10.55 1.66 -7.01
CA SER A 81 9.63 1.58 -5.88
C SER A 81 9.03 0.19 -5.67
N GLU A 82 9.08 -0.29 -4.43
CA GLU A 82 8.42 -1.54 -4.03
C GLU A 82 6.92 -1.34 -3.73
N ILE A 83 6.42 -0.11 -3.84
CA ILE A 83 5.01 0.22 -3.57
C ILE A 83 4.10 -0.41 -4.63
N ILE A 84 4.40 -0.30 -5.93
CA ILE A 84 3.55 -0.91 -6.98
C ILE A 84 3.51 -2.44 -6.85
N PRO A 85 4.66 -3.15 -6.72
CA PRO A 85 4.67 -4.59 -6.42
C PRO A 85 3.86 -4.97 -5.17
N PHE A 86 3.96 -4.18 -4.10
CA PHE A 86 3.19 -4.37 -2.88
C PHE A 86 1.68 -4.27 -3.13
N LEU A 87 1.23 -3.24 -3.86
CA LEU A 87 -0.19 -3.06 -4.20
C LEU A 87 -0.72 -4.18 -5.10
N ARG A 88 0.13 -4.80 -5.92
CA ARG A 88 -0.23 -5.95 -6.78
C ARG A 88 -0.24 -7.28 -6.04
N GLY A 89 0.53 -7.39 -4.95
CA GLY A 89 0.63 -8.60 -4.15
C GLY A 89 1.82 -9.50 -4.51
N ASP A 90 2.84 -8.99 -5.20
CA ASP A 90 4.00 -9.78 -5.67
C ASP A 90 4.73 -10.53 -4.54
N PHE A 91 4.62 -10.04 -3.30
CA PHE A 91 5.20 -10.67 -2.12
C PHE A 91 4.51 -11.99 -1.73
N ILE A 92 3.29 -12.25 -2.20
CA ILE A 92 2.55 -13.48 -1.93
C ILE A 92 3.19 -14.65 -2.67
N LEU A 93 3.69 -14.41 -3.89
CA LEU A 93 4.30 -15.43 -4.75
C LEU A 93 5.55 -16.09 -4.16
N LYS A 94 6.18 -15.47 -3.15
CA LYS A 94 7.34 -16.03 -2.44
C LYS A 94 6.99 -16.63 -1.07
N ARG A 95 5.71 -16.61 -0.67
CA ARG A 95 5.20 -17.08 0.63
C ARG A 95 4.51 -18.44 0.50
N GLU A 96 5.09 -19.35 -0.28
CA GLU A 96 4.51 -20.67 -0.58
C GLU A 96 4.17 -21.49 0.68
N SER A 97 4.90 -21.31 1.79
CA SER A 97 4.68 -22.03 3.04
C SER A 97 3.63 -21.40 3.97
N ILE A 98 3.18 -20.17 3.70
CA ILE A 98 2.23 -19.47 4.57
C ILE A 98 0.81 -19.91 4.21
N LYS A 99 0.08 -20.40 5.21
CA LYS A 99 -1.35 -20.69 5.10
C LYS A 99 -2.15 -19.46 5.51
N TYR A 100 -3.24 -19.21 4.80
CA TYR A 100 -4.19 -18.13 5.10
C TYR A 100 -5.57 -18.75 5.32
N PRO A 101 -5.84 -19.39 6.47
CA PRO A 101 -7.01 -20.26 6.63
C PRO A 101 -8.34 -19.53 6.42
N ARG A 102 -8.49 -18.31 6.97
CA ARG A 102 -9.71 -17.52 6.81
C ARG A 102 -9.92 -17.05 5.37
N VAL A 103 -8.84 -16.62 4.71
CA VAL A 103 -8.88 -16.22 3.29
C VAL A 103 -9.23 -17.41 2.41
N GLN A 104 -8.63 -18.58 2.68
CA GLN A 104 -8.93 -19.82 1.98
C GLN A 104 -10.39 -20.23 2.16
N GLU A 105 -10.92 -20.17 3.38
CA GLU A 105 -12.33 -20.45 3.67
C GLU A 105 -13.27 -19.52 2.87
N LEU A 106 -12.96 -18.22 2.79
CA LEU A 106 -13.75 -17.26 2.00
C LEU A 106 -13.72 -17.58 0.50
N ILE A 107 -12.54 -17.91 -0.03
CA ILE A 107 -12.37 -18.32 -1.42
C ILE A 107 -13.19 -19.59 -1.69
N GLU A 108 -13.15 -20.57 -0.77
CA GLU A 108 -13.87 -21.84 -0.89
C GLU A 108 -15.39 -21.69 -0.78
N LYS A 109 -15.89 -20.86 0.13
CA LYS A 109 -17.33 -20.53 0.18
C LYS A 109 -17.82 -19.96 -1.15
N GLY A 110 -17.02 -19.11 -1.79
CA GLY A 110 -17.32 -18.60 -3.13
C GLY A 110 -17.34 -19.66 -4.24
N LYS A 111 -16.67 -20.81 -4.07
CA LYS A 111 -16.69 -21.91 -5.06
C LYS A 111 -18.05 -22.61 -5.12
N SER A 112 -18.75 -22.70 -4.00
CA SER A 112 -20.04 -23.41 -3.94
C SER A 112 -21.18 -22.72 -4.72
N SER A 113 -20.99 -21.47 -5.18
CA SER A 113 -22.01 -20.73 -5.93
C SER A 113 -21.85 -20.75 -7.45
N GLU A 114 -20.76 -21.30 -8.01
CA GLU A 114 -20.51 -21.26 -9.46
C GLU A 114 -19.96 -22.59 -10.00
N SER A 115 -20.64 -23.15 -11.01
CA SER A 115 -20.05 -24.11 -11.94
C SER A 115 -19.11 -23.35 -12.88
N ASP A 116 -17.94 -22.94 -12.38
CA ASP A 116 -16.97 -22.18 -13.17
C ASP A 116 -16.15 -23.12 -14.07
N PRO A 117 -16.34 -23.09 -15.40
CA PRO A 117 -15.57 -23.92 -16.33
C PRO A 117 -14.10 -23.47 -16.44
N PHE A 118 -13.77 -22.28 -15.93
CA PHE A 118 -12.41 -21.78 -15.84
C PHE A 118 -11.87 -22.11 -14.45
N ASN A 119 -11.33 -23.32 -14.32
CA ASN A 119 -10.65 -23.81 -13.13
C ASN A 119 -9.29 -23.09 -12.93
N GLU A 120 -9.27 -21.76 -13.09
CA GLU A 120 -8.11 -20.94 -12.75
C GLU A 120 -7.89 -21.05 -11.24
N PRO A 121 -6.62 -21.18 -10.79
CA PRO A 121 -6.34 -21.22 -9.37
C PRO A 121 -6.75 -19.88 -8.74
N ARG A 122 -7.95 -19.86 -8.13
CA ARG A 122 -8.43 -18.82 -7.22
C ARG A 122 -7.50 -18.82 -6.00
N ASP A 123 -6.36 -18.17 -6.15
CA ASP A 123 -5.29 -18.16 -5.17
C ASP A 123 -5.34 -16.88 -4.33
N VAL A 124 -4.64 -16.90 -3.20
CA VAL A 124 -4.57 -15.76 -2.27
C VAL A 124 -4.04 -14.51 -2.97
N TYR A 125 -3.19 -14.67 -3.98
CA TYR A 125 -2.69 -13.56 -4.79
C TYR A 125 -3.80 -12.84 -5.55
N THR A 126 -4.65 -13.57 -6.27
CA THR A 126 -5.78 -13.02 -7.02
C THR A 126 -6.79 -12.36 -6.08
N PHE A 127 -7.07 -13.01 -4.95
CA PHE A 127 -7.95 -12.47 -3.91
C PHE A 127 -7.43 -11.15 -3.35
N TYR A 128 -6.14 -11.10 -2.96
CA TYR A 128 -5.49 -9.88 -2.48
C TYR A 128 -5.52 -8.76 -3.52
N ASN A 129 -5.13 -9.05 -4.77
CA ASN A 129 -5.08 -8.07 -5.84
C ASN A 129 -6.46 -7.46 -6.09
N HIS A 130 -7.52 -8.27 -6.07
CA HIS A 130 -8.89 -7.79 -6.20
C HIS A 130 -9.30 -6.89 -5.03
N LEU A 131 -9.08 -7.33 -3.79
CA LEU A 131 -9.40 -6.53 -2.59
C LEU A 131 -8.62 -5.22 -2.56
N MET A 132 -7.33 -5.23 -2.90
CA MET A 132 -6.49 -4.05 -2.89
C MET A 132 -6.96 -3.03 -3.94
N LYS A 133 -7.27 -3.47 -5.17
CA LYS A 133 -7.85 -2.61 -6.21
C LYS A 133 -9.16 -1.98 -5.75
N TYR A 134 -10.07 -2.78 -5.21
CA TYR A 134 -11.34 -2.27 -4.71
C TYR A 134 -11.15 -1.28 -3.55
N ARG A 135 -10.23 -1.59 -2.62
CA ARG A 135 -9.92 -0.70 -1.49
C ARG A 135 -9.30 0.62 -1.93
N ILE A 136 -8.50 0.62 -3.00
CA ILE A 136 -7.97 1.83 -3.64
C ILE A 136 -9.11 2.71 -4.17
N GLU A 137 -10.09 2.12 -4.86
CA GLU A 137 -11.24 2.89 -5.37
C GLU A 137 -12.08 3.47 -4.23
N ILE A 138 -12.31 2.70 -3.16
CA ILE A 138 -12.95 3.22 -1.94
C ILE A 138 -12.14 4.39 -1.38
N ASP A 139 -10.82 4.28 -1.33
CA ASP A 139 -9.96 5.34 -0.79
C ASP A 139 -10.14 6.66 -1.55
N ASN A 140 -10.21 6.59 -2.88
CA ASN A 140 -10.45 7.76 -3.74
C ASN A 140 -11.79 8.43 -3.39
N VAL A 141 -12.85 7.64 -3.14
CA VAL A 141 -14.17 8.16 -2.74
C VAL A 141 -14.12 8.79 -1.34
N LEU A 142 -13.50 8.11 -0.39
CA LEU A 142 -13.38 8.59 1.00
C LEU A 142 -12.63 9.92 1.08
N ARG A 143 -11.71 10.16 0.15
CA ARG A 143 -10.91 11.38 0.07
C ARG A 143 -11.53 12.48 -0.80
N HIS A 144 -12.78 12.36 -1.20
CA HIS A 144 -13.44 13.37 -2.06
C HIS A 144 -13.28 14.82 -1.57
N ASN A 145 -13.30 15.03 -0.25
CA ASN A 145 -13.17 16.36 0.37
C ASN A 145 -11.73 16.73 0.80
N SER A 146 -10.72 15.87 0.59
CA SER A 146 -9.37 16.08 1.17
C SER A 146 -8.64 17.32 0.64
N VAL A 147 -9.03 17.80 -0.55
CA VAL A 147 -8.45 18.97 -1.21
C VAL A 147 -9.18 20.28 -0.88
N VAL A 148 -10.25 20.23 -0.08
CA VAL A 148 -11.03 21.43 0.26
C VAL A 148 -10.32 22.20 1.38
N LEU A 149 -9.68 23.31 1.02
CA LEU A 149 -9.00 24.21 1.95
C LEU A 149 -9.95 25.20 2.62
N GLU A 150 -11.00 25.63 1.90
CA GLU A 150 -11.97 26.59 2.39
C GLU A 150 -13.38 26.27 1.87
N ALA A 151 -14.37 26.36 2.77
CA ALA A 151 -15.79 26.23 2.44
C ALA A 151 -16.53 27.55 2.73
N SER A 152 -16.50 28.48 1.77
CA SER A 152 -16.94 29.87 1.99
C SER A 152 -18.47 30.07 2.00
N SER A 153 -19.26 29.18 1.37
CA SER A 153 -20.72 29.29 1.31
C SER A 153 -21.44 28.24 2.16
N LEU A 154 -22.63 28.58 2.68
CA LEU A 154 -23.47 27.65 3.44
C LEU A 154 -23.83 26.41 2.62
N GLY A 155 -24.19 26.58 1.34
CA GLY A 155 -24.50 25.45 0.45
C GLY A 155 -23.32 24.50 0.27
N PHE A 156 -22.11 25.03 0.11
CA PHE A 156 -20.91 24.20 -0.02
C PHE A 156 -20.54 23.50 1.30
N ARG A 157 -20.68 24.17 2.44
CA ARG A 157 -20.53 23.56 3.78
C ARG A 157 -21.52 22.42 3.99
N SER A 158 -22.78 22.61 3.59
CA SER A 158 -23.82 21.58 3.68
C SER A 158 -23.47 20.37 2.79
N ALA A 159 -22.98 20.60 1.57
CA ALA A 159 -22.54 19.53 0.68
C ALA A 159 -21.36 18.73 1.26
N ILE A 160 -20.34 19.42 1.80
CA ILE A 160 -19.19 18.78 2.47
C ILE A 160 -19.64 17.96 3.67
N THR A 161 -20.57 18.48 4.47
CA THR A 161 -21.11 17.78 5.64
C THR A 161 -21.81 16.48 5.21
N LEU A 162 -22.69 16.56 4.22
CA LEU A 162 -23.40 15.41 3.68
C LEU A 162 -22.44 14.35 3.12
N THR A 163 -21.46 14.75 2.32
CA THR A 163 -20.48 13.81 1.76
C THR A 163 -19.55 13.23 2.83
N ALA A 164 -19.20 13.98 3.87
CA ALA A 164 -18.41 13.48 5.00
C ALA A 164 -19.18 12.43 5.82
N GLU A 165 -20.48 12.62 6.05
CA GLU A 165 -21.34 11.61 6.71
C GLU A 165 -21.38 10.31 5.91
N LEU A 166 -21.63 10.39 4.60
CA LEU A 166 -21.63 9.22 3.71
C LEU A 166 -20.26 8.52 3.69
N ASN A 167 -19.18 9.29 3.63
CA ASN A 167 -17.82 8.75 3.66
C ASN A 167 -17.52 8.04 4.98
N ASN A 168 -17.97 8.57 6.12
CA ASN A 168 -17.79 7.92 7.41
C ASN A 168 -18.48 6.54 7.47
N ASP A 169 -19.69 6.43 6.91
CA ASP A 169 -20.40 5.16 6.87
C ASP A 169 -19.78 4.16 5.88
N LEU A 170 -19.29 4.64 4.74
CA LEU A 170 -18.51 3.81 3.81
C LEU A 170 -17.21 3.32 4.46
N TYR A 171 -16.50 4.17 5.19
CA TYR A 171 -15.27 3.82 5.88
C TYR A 171 -15.48 2.70 6.90
N LYS A 172 -16.52 2.78 7.73
CA LYS A 172 -16.86 1.71 8.70
C LYS A 172 -17.07 0.35 8.02
N LYS A 173 -17.62 0.34 6.80
CA LYS A 173 -17.78 -0.89 6.01
C LYS A 173 -16.47 -1.36 5.40
N ALA A 174 -15.65 -0.43 4.93
CA ALA A 174 -14.35 -0.71 4.32
C ALA A 174 -13.34 -1.35 5.30
N VAL A 175 -13.49 -1.11 6.61
CA VAL A 175 -12.65 -1.74 7.66
C VAL A 175 -12.62 -3.27 7.54
N LYS A 176 -13.72 -3.91 7.12
CA LYS A 176 -13.76 -5.38 6.91
C LYS A 176 -12.79 -5.84 5.83
N ILE A 177 -12.56 -5.01 4.81
CA ILE A 177 -11.58 -5.27 3.75
C ILE A 177 -10.18 -5.05 4.29
N ASP A 178 -9.98 -3.97 5.05
CA ASP A 178 -8.70 -3.67 5.70
C ASP A 178 -8.24 -4.85 6.59
N GLU A 179 -9.14 -5.44 7.39
CA GLU A 179 -8.83 -6.62 8.21
C GLU A 179 -8.29 -7.80 7.39
N LEU A 180 -8.92 -8.12 6.25
CA LEU A 180 -8.47 -9.19 5.36
C LEU A 180 -7.13 -8.84 4.70
N LEU A 181 -6.95 -7.59 4.29
CA LEU A 181 -5.68 -7.12 3.76
C LEU A 181 -4.58 -7.20 4.81
N PHE A 182 -4.86 -6.84 6.06
CA PHE A 182 -3.88 -6.94 7.16
C PHE A 182 -3.42 -8.37 7.40
N GLU A 183 -4.36 -9.32 7.41
CA GLU A 183 -4.04 -10.75 7.55
C GLU A 183 -3.15 -11.26 6.41
N ILE A 184 -3.42 -10.85 5.16
CA ILE A 184 -2.62 -11.27 4.01
C ILE A 184 -1.23 -10.61 4.02
N ILE A 185 -1.16 -9.31 4.35
CA ILE A 185 0.09 -8.56 4.37
C ILE A 185 0.98 -9.05 5.51
N ASN A 186 0.41 -9.28 6.69
CA ASN A 186 1.11 -9.59 7.93
C ASN A 186 0.48 -10.79 8.66
N PRO A 187 0.65 -12.01 8.13
CA PRO A 187 0.03 -13.22 8.67
C PRO A 187 0.55 -13.61 10.07
N ASN A 188 1.68 -13.05 10.49
CA ASN A 188 2.32 -13.34 11.78
C ASN A 188 2.10 -12.21 12.81
N ASP A 189 1.21 -11.25 12.52
CA ASP A 189 0.89 -10.12 13.39
C ASP A 189 2.13 -9.36 13.92
N LEU A 190 3.12 -9.17 13.03
CA LEU A 190 4.33 -8.41 13.34
C LEU A 190 4.00 -6.95 13.61
N SER A 191 4.69 -6.36 14.58
CA SER A 191 4.74 -4.92 14.79
C SER A 191 6.17 -4.52 15.09
N PHE A 192 6.52 -3.28 14.76
CA PHE A 192 7.89 -2.79 14.91
C PHE A 192 7.87 -1.47 15.67
N ASP A 193 8.69 -1.35 16.70
CA ASP A 193 8.97 -0.04 17.26
C ASP A 193 9.84 0.78 16.30
N GLU A 194 9.74 2.10 16.41
CA GLU A 194 10.46 3.02 15.52
C GLU A 194 11.99 2.88 15.62
N GLU A 195 12.55 2.56 16.79
CA GLU A 195 14.01 2.40 16.96
C GLU A 195 14.54 1.18 16.20
N THR A 196 13.80 0.07 16.24
CA THR A 196 14.07 -1.13 15.44
C THR A 196 14.01 -0.81 13.95
N LEU A 197 12.98 -0.07 13.50
CA LEU A 197 12.87 0.35 12.10
C LEU A 197 14.05 1.22 11.65
N ILE A 198 14.47 2.15 12.50
CA ILE A 198 15.63 3.01 12.25
C ILE A 198 16.90 2.16 12.12
N LYS A 199 17.16 1.30 13.10
CA LYS A 199 18.42 0.57 13.24
C LYS A 199 18.59 -0.54 12.20
N GLU A 200 17.52 -1.28 11.91
CA GLU A 200 17.60 -2.51 11.10
C GLU A 200 17.10 -2.30 9.66
N TYR A 201 16.20 -1.34 9.46
CA TYR A 201 15.51 -1.15 8.18
C TYR A 201 15.77 0.21 7.52
N GLY A 202 16.55 1.10 8.17
CA GLY A 202 16.92 2.40 7.61
C GLY A 202 15.77 3.40 7.59
N PHE A 203 14.87 3.32 8.58
CA PHE A 203 13.73 4.23 8.67
C PHE A 203 14.19 5.69 8.96
N PRO A 204 13.76 6.67 8.17
CA PRO A 204 14.09 8.10 8.36
C PRO A 204 13.68 8.66 9.74
N LYS A 205 14.63 9.33 10.42
CA LYS A 205 14.47 9.95 11.75
C LYS A 205 13.88 11.36 11.71
N GLU A 206 13.82 11.94 10.53
CA GLU A 206 13.43 13.32 10.26
C GLU A 206 12.01 13.58 10.77
N ASN A 207 11.80 14.72 11.43
CA ASN A 207 10.49 15.08 11.94
C ASN A 207 9.61 15.63 10.79
N LEU A 208 8.80 14.75 10.20
CA LEU A 208 7.90 15.12 9.10
C LEU A 208 7.00 16.30 9.45
N ASN A 209 6.51 16.41 10.69
CA ASN A 209 5.62 17.51 11.07
C ASN A 209 6.36 18.86 11.02
N ALA A 210 7.63 18.89 11.42
CA ALA A 210 8.44 20.10 11.30
C ALA A 210 8.70 20.44 9.84
N ILE A 211 9.07 19.43 9.04
CA ILE A 211 9.37 19.61 7.62
C ILE A 211 8.13 20.05 6.83
N ASP A 212 6.95 19.50 7.14
CA ASP A 212 5.71 19.91 6.49
C ASP A 212 5.36 21.38 6.82
N VAL A 213 5.63 21.86 8.03
CA VAL A 213 5.41 23.27 8.41
C VAL A 213 6.38 24.21 7.68
N ASP A 214 7.65 23.80 7.55
CA ASP A 214 8.67 24.60 6.86
C ASP A 214 8.45 24.66 5.33
N ASN A 215 7.60 23.78 4.79
CA ASN A 215 7.29 23.66 3.37
C ASN A 215 5.80 23.93 3.05
N TYR A 216 5.04 24.53 3.97
CA TYR A 216 3.63 24.90 3.79
C TYR A 216 3.45 26.29 3.17
#